data_AF-A0A1H6VFL0-F1
#
_entry.id   AF-A0A1H6VFL0-F1
#
_cell.length_a   1.000
_cell.length_b   1.000
_cell.length_c   1.000
_cell.angle_alpha   90.00
_cell.angle_beta   90.00
_cell.angle_gamma   90.00
#
_symmetry.space_group_name_H-M   'P 1'
#
loop_
_entity.id
_entity.type
_entity.pdbx_description
1 polymer ?
#
loop_
_entity_poly.entity_id
_entity_poly.type
_entity_poly.pdbx_seq_one_letter_code
_entity_poly.pdbx_strand_id
1 'polypeptide(L)' 'MNHYQILCTFQGNGAIDVYKKQPNTQLSFDDFNQPVGLTMNPENRWVKKAELIPWIDLEEQYASIFQSKTGNVAKSFR' A
#
# COMPACT_ATOMS: atom_id res chain seq x y z
N MET A 1 5.24 26.62 -1.20
CA MET A 1 5.22 25.64 -2.30
C MET A 1 5.91 24.38 -1.78
N ASN A 2 5.25 23.27 -1.44
CA ASN A 2 3.89 22.82 -1.65
C ASN A 2 3.40 22.09 -0.40
N HIS A 3 2.21 22.48 0.06
CA HIS A 3 1.42 21.83 1.08
C HIS A 3 0.92 20.48 0.52
N TYR A 4 1.42 19.36 1.04
CA TYR A 4 0.71 18.09 0.92
C TYR A 4 -0.11 17.86 2.19
N GLN A 5 -1.24 18.55 2.27
CA GLN A 5 -2.34 18.15 3.14
C GLN A 5 -2.97 16.90 2.53
N ILE A 6 -2.58 15.72 3.01
CA ILE A 6 -3.36 14.50 2.77
C ILE A 6 -4.43 14.45 3.85
N LEU A 7 -5.59 15.00 3.52
CA LEU A 7 -6.82 14.81 4.29
C LEU A 7 -7.33 13.40 4.01
N CYS A 8 -6.90 12.41 4.80
CA CYS A 8 -7.74 11.24 5.02
C CYS A 8 -8.84 11.68 5.99
N THR A 9 -10.01 12.05 5.47
CA THR A 9 -11.18 12.38 6.29
C THR A 9 -11.65 11.13 7.04
N PHE A 10 -11.32 11.07 8.33
CA PHE A 10 -11.93 10.15 9.29
C PHE A 10 -13.36 10.63 9.57
N GLN A 11 -14.34 10.11 8.84
CA GLN A 11 -15.74 10.19 9.23
C GLN A 11 -16.19 8.80 9.68
N GLY A 12 -16.20 8.55 10.98
CA GLY A 12 -16.65 7.27 11.52
C GLY A 12 -16.64 7.22 13.03
N ASN A 13 -17.82 7.30 13.63
CA ASN A 13 -18.04 7.24 15.07
C ASN A 13 -17.47 5.94 15.69
N GLY A 14 -16.54 6.04 16.64
CA GLY A 14 -16.32 5.10 17.76
C GLY A 14 -16.04 3.62 17.50
N ALA A 15 -16.02 3.13 16.25
CA ALA A 15 -15.73 1.74 15.91
C ALA A 15 -14.39 1.62 15.19
N ILE A 16 -13.54 0.69 15.61
CA ILE A 16 -12.28 0.41 14.94
C ILE A 16 -12.55 -0.46 13.71
N ASP A 17 -12.29 0.08 12.52
CA ASP A 17 -12.22 -0.76 11.33
C ASP A 17 -10.99 -1.67 11.44
N VAL A 18 -11.20 -2.98 11.25
CA VAL A 18 -10.12 -3.98 11.29
C VAL A 18 -9.15 -3.76 10.13
N TYR A 19 -9.56 -3.09 9.06
CA TYR A 19 -8.68 -2.75 7.94
C TYR A 19 -8.53 -1.25 7.77
N LYS A 20 -7.28 -0.79 7.62
CA LYS A 20 -6.97 0.61 7.32
C LYS A 20 -6.32 0.70 5.94
N LYS A 21 -7.03 1.28 4.97
CA LYS A 21 -6.49 1.50 3.64
C LYS A 21 -5.32 2.48 3.73
N GLN A 22 -4.15 2.06 3.28
CA GLN A 22 -2.99 2.94 3.18
C GLN A 22 -3.08 3.78 1.89
N PRO A 23 -2.47 4.98 1.85
CA PRO A 23 -2.32 5.71 0.59
C PRO A 23 -1.66 4.80 -0.45
N ASN A 24 -2.20 4.81 -1.68
CA ASN A 24 -1.87 3.88 -2.77
C ASN A 24 -0.45 4.08 -3.37
N THR A 25 0.54 4.48 -2.60
CA THR A 25 1.93 4.57 -3.06
C THR A 25 2.52 3.17 -3.13
N GLN A 26 2.59 2.61 -4.35
CA GLN A 26 3.47 1.49 -4.63
C GLN A 26 4.91 1.95 -4.37
N LEU A 27 5.64 1.25 -3.50
CA LEU A 27 7.07 1.48 -3.34
C LEU A 27 7.76 1.17 -4.68
N SER A 28 8.47 2.15 -5.22
CA SER A 28 9.44 1.93 -6.27
C SER A 28 10.61 1.12 -5.73
N PHE A 29 11.27 0.37 -6.61
CA PHE A 29 12.54 -0.26 -6.25
C PHE A 29 13.64 0.75 -5.92
N ASP A 30 13.46 2.01 -6.32
CA ASP A 30 14.34 3.14 -5.99
C ASP A 30 14.04 3.77 -4.62
N ASP A 31 12.87 3.48 -4.02
CA ASP A 31 12.50 4.02 -2.70
C ASP A 31 13.27 3.33 -1.56
N PHE A 32 13.95 2.23 -1.86
CA PHE A 32 14.83 1.56 -0.92
C PHE A 32 16.19 2.28 -0.90
N ASN A 33 16.72 2.55 0.30
CA ASN A 33 18.04 3.17 0.48
C ASN A 33 19.17 2.19 0.10
N GLN A 34 19.26 1.87 -1.19
CA GLN A 34 20.18 0.88 -1.74
C GLN A 34 21.62 1.43 -1.72
N PRO A 35 22.61 0.62 -1.31
CA PRO A 35 24.01 1.03 -1.42
C PRO A 35 24.40 1.29 -2.87
N VAL A 36 25.38 2.17 -3.07
CA VAL A 36 25.90 2.48 -4.41
C VAL A 36 26.35 1.19 -5.11
N GLY A 37 25.80 0.92 -6.29
CA GLY A 37 26.12 -0.26 -7.09
C GLY A 37 25.25 -1.51 -6.83
N LEU A 38 24.26 -1.43 -5.94
CA LEU A 38 23.27 -2.49 -5.68
C LEU A 38 21.89 -2.17 -6.26
N THR A 39 21.84 -1.35 -7.31
CA THR A 39 20.58 -1.05 -8.00
C THR A 39 20.05 -2.27 -8.72
N MET A 40 18.75 -2.52 -8.59
CA MET A 40 18.16 -3.67 -9.26
C MET A 40 18.07 -3.42 -10.76
N ASN A 41 18.39 -4.44 -11.55
CA ASN A 41 18.29 -4.36 -13.00
C ASN A 41 16.81 -4.22 -13.42
N PRO A 42 16.40 -3.16 -14.15
CA PRO A 42 15.02 -3.00 -14.63
C PRO A 42 14.58 -4.12 -15.58
N GLU A 43 15.52 -4.79 -16.25
CA GLU A 43 15.25 -5.93 -17.12
C GLU A 43 15.03 -7.25 -16.34
N ASN A 44 15.13 -7.22 -15.01
CA ASN A 44 14.85 -8.39 -14.19
C ASN A 44 13.38 -8.83 -14.37
N ARG A 45 13.17 -10.12 -14.60
CA ARG A 45 11.82 -10.69 -14.77
C ARG A 45 10.87 -10.38 -13.61
N TRP A 46 11.37 -10.30 -12.38
CA TRP A 46 10.55 -10.00 -11.20
C TRP A 46 10.13 -8.54 -11.13
N VAL A 47 11.01 -7.62 -11.55
CA VAL A 47 10.71 -6.17 -11.65
C VAL A 47 9.57 -5.96 -12.65
N LYS A 48 9.73 -6.49 -13.86
CA LYS A 48 8.71 -6.42 -14.91
C LYS A 48 7.39 -7.06 -14.49
N LYS A 49 7.44 -8.19 -13.78
CA LYS A 49 6.23 -8.84 -13.27
C LYS A 49 5.54 -8.02 -12.19
N ALA A 50 6.29 -7.38 -11.30
CA ALA A 50 5.72 -6.56 -10.23
C ALA A 50 4.97 -5.36 -10.82
N GLU A 51 5.48 -4.72 -11.88
CA GLU A 51 4.81 -3.61 -12.56
C GLU A 51 3.49 -4.02 -13.23
N LEU A 52 3.37 -5.27 -13.68
CA LEU A 52 2.19 -5.78 -14.37
C LEU A 52 1.04 -6.20 -13.42
N ILE A 53 1.30 -6.35 -12.12
CA ILE A 53 0.29 -6.78 -11.16
C ILE A 53 -0.65 -5.61 -10.83
N PRO A 54 -1.99 -5.77 -10.91
CA PRO A 54 -2.95 -4.74 -10.56
C PRO A 54 -3.10 -4.60 -9.03
N TRP A 55 -2.07 -4.04 -8.38
CA TRP A 55 -2.00 -3.95 -6.92
C TRP A 55 -3.19 -3.24 -6.27
N ILE A 56 -3.74 -2.23 -6.95
CA ILE A 56 -4.87 -1.44 -6.44
C ILE A 56 -6.13 -2.30 -6.33
N ASP A 57 -6.47 -3.03 -7.39
CA ASP A 57 -7.66 -3.88 -7.41
C ASP A 57 -7.55 -5.02 -6.39
N LEU A 58 -6.36 -5.58 -6.23
CA LEU A 58 -6.08 -6.62 -5.24
C LEU A 58 -6.19 -6.09 -3.80
N GLU A 59 -5.69 -4.89 -3.52
CA GLU A 59 -5.82 -4.23 -2.22
C GLU A 59 -7.29 -4.01 -1.86
N GLU A 60 -8.13 -3.61 -2.82
CA GLU A 60 -9.57 -3.39 -2.60
C GLU A 60 -10.31 -4.70 -2.35
N GLN A 61 -9.99 -5.75 -3.10
CA GLN A 61 -10.54 -7.08 -2.86
C GLN A 61 -10.12 -7.60 -1.48
N TYR A 62 -8.85 -7.42 -1.10
CA TYR A 62 -8.35 -7.84 0.21
C TYR A 62 -9.02 -7.08 1.35
N ALA A 63 -9.15 -5.76 1.23
CA ALA A 63 -9.87 -4.92 2.20
C ALA A 63 -11.33 -5.37 2.40
N SER A 64 -12.01 -5.81 1.32
CA SER A 64 -13.42 -6.23 1.36
C SER A 64 -13.68 -7.46 2.23
N ILE A 65 -12.65 -8.25 2.52
CA ILE A 65 -12.73 -9.45 3.38
C ILE A 65 -12.88 -9.04 4.86
N PHE A 66 -12.37 -7.87 5.24
CA PHE A 66 -12.39 -7.38 6.62
C PHE A 66 -13.68 -6.61 6.92
N GLN A 67 -14.77 -7.35 7.09
CA GLN A 67 -16.09 -6.79 7.43
C GLN A 67 -16.30 -6.65 8.94
N SER A 68 -15.42 -7.25 9.75
CA SER A 68 -15.48 -7.18 11.21
C SER A 68 -15.01 -5.82 11.72
N LYS A 69 -15.62 -5.36 12.83
CA LYS A 69 -15.25 -4.15 13.58
C LYS A 69 -14.55 -4.47 14.90
N THR A 70 -14.13 -5.72 15.08
CA THR A 70 -13.53 -6.21 16.33
C THR A 70 -12.32 -7.07 16.02
N GLY A 71 -11.25 -6.87 16.79
CA GLY A 71 -9.97 -7.56 16.64
C GLY A 71 -8.80 -6.62 16.43
N ASN A 72 -7.63 -7.19 16.17
CA ASN A 72 -6.43 -6.43 15.81
C ASN A 72 -6.56 -5.91 14.38
N VAL A 73 -6.03 -4.71 14.14
CA VAL A 73 -5.96 -4.13 12.80
C VAL A 73 -5.10 -5.04 11.92
N ALA A 74 -5.65 -5.46 10.79
CA ALA A 74 -4.98 -6.23 9.77
C ALA A 74 -3.85 -5.42 9.13
N LYS A 75 -2.82 -6.13 8.68
CA LYS A 75 -1.79 -5.53 7.83
C LYS A 75 -2.41 -5.24 6.45
N SER A 76 -1.93 -4.18 5.81
CA SER A 76 -2.22 -3.92 4.40
C SER A 76 -1.76 -5.09 3.54
N PHE A 77 -2.30 -5.20 2.32
CA PHE A 77 -1.91 -6.25 1.38
C PHE A 77 -0.41 -6.18 1.05
N ARG A 78 0.15 -4.96 1.08
CA ARG A 78 1.57 -4.65 0.88
C ARG A 78 2.08 -3.63 1.87
#